data_AF-E5R241-F1
#
_entry.id   AF-E5R241-F1
#
_cell.length_a   1.000
_cell.length_b   1.000
_cell.length_c   1.000
_cell.angle_alpha   90.00
_cell.angle_beta   90.00
_cell.angle_gamma   90.00
#
_symmetry.space_group_name_H-M   'P 1'
#
loop_
_entity.id
_entity.type
_entity.pdbx_description
1 polymer ?
#
loop_
_entity_poly.entity_id
_entity_poly.type
_entity_poly.pdbx_seq_one_letter_code
_entity_poly.pdbx_strand_id
1 'polypeptide(L)'
;METREEQLARWADPARIDGRQSLRVLRGSFSCPTGGASAGRTHISEAQIQLDQLEDGLIDTPGKAVRDGDGDGPKRWHFRVLSVPRLLPGRLALSLPRQAFEALQESWKLHPRTVEVFLSNNGVFTTFRCPTTRRLSLILKVASSRSTGFDSVSVTFDPSRRTTYVLYHHLKDEDAVFAALLAAPERCLDPHAFVAALYRSHHYQIEIHRSSIDDAVLSIERQTGYGQPGRIMDPGRRRSVDKPPAFEDAKTIIQKLSFCQTDLAIIRHAAQCCLGCGDWLVQSIRDRDSCPVGRPPNPFLDSLSAAQSMVCEDVEYMRRRTAMLLSQVQQMTDRTQSQTAFSDSEYTAAIAIDTKRDSIAMRTISILGIIYLPGSFVATLFSMDMFQWGDQSSPPKASPFLWVYWAVALPLTLATVLIWFFWVRRENYNSSKRLTLHRVTAPKDDARAAASGVFRFKPGERMV
;
A
#
# COMPACT_ATOMS: atom_id res chain seq x y z
N MET A 1 -9.16 32.21 11.84
CA MET A 1 -7.72 32.27 11.51
C MET A 1 -7.49 31.20 10.45
N GLU A 2 -6.92 31.58 9.31
CA GLU A 2 -6.56 30.61 8.27
C GLU A 2 -5.56 29.59 8.82
N THR A 3 -5.74 28.32 8.43
CA THR A 3 -4.81 27.27 8.83
C THR A 3 -3.49 27.39 8.03
N ARG A 4 -2.40 26.82 8.55
CA ARG A 4 -1.11 26.78 7.84
C ARG A 4 -1.25 26.17 6.44
N GLU A 5 -2.13 25.19 6.29
CA GLU A 5 -2.37 24.49 5.03
C GLU A 5 -3.09 25.38 4.02
N GLU A 6 -4.06 26.19 4.47
CA GLU A 6 -4.74 27.18 3.64
C GLU A 6 -3.80 28.28 3.13
N GLN A 7 -2.87 28.73 3.96
CA GLN A 7 -1.87 29.73 3.57
C GLN A 7 -0.91 29.22 2.49
N LEU A 8 -0.64 27.91 2.50
CA LEU A 8 0.22 27.24 1.53
C LEU A 8 -0.56 26.66 0.33
N ALA A 9 -1.89 26.78 0.36
CA ALA A 9 -2.76 26.18 -0.64
C ALA A 9 -2.61 26.86 -2.00
N ARG A 10 -2.51 26.05 -3.04
CA ARG A 10 -2.59 26.50 -4.42
C ARG A 10 -4.03 26.42 -4.88
N TRP A 11 -4.67 27.57 -4.95
CA TRP A 11 -6.01 27.71 -5.52
C TRP A 11 -5.94 27.70 -7.04
N ALA A 12 -7.01 27.25 -7.70
CA ALA A 12 -7.07 27.29 -9.15
C ALA A 12 -7.08 28.76 -9.61
N ASP A 13 -6.18 29.07 -10.54
CA ASP A 13 -6.05 30.40 -11.12
C ASP A 13 -7.09 30.56 -12.23
N PRO A 14 -8.06 31.50 -12.12
CA PRO A 14 -9.08 31.73 -13.14
C PRO A 14 -8.51 31.94 -14.54
N ALA A 15 -7.30 32.51 -14.65
CA ALA A 15 -6.65 32.79 -15.94
C ALA A 15 -6.02 31.55 -16.59
N ARG A 16 -5.79 30.47 -15.82
CA ARG A 16 -5.21 29.20 -16.30
C ARG A 16 -6.23 28.08 -16.43
N ILE A 17 -7.45 28.31 -15.97
CA ILE A 17 -8.55 27.38 -16.16
C ILE A 17 -9.00 27.52 -17.62
N ASP A 18 -8.71 26.50 -18.40
CA ASP A 18 -9.18 26.42 -19.79
C ASP A 18 -10.71 26.45 -19.77
N GLY A 19 -11.35 27.36 -20.53
CA GLY A 19 -12.82 27.56 -20.55
C GLY A 19 -13.65 26.36 -21.05
N ARG A 20 -13.03 25.18 -21.15
CA ARG A 20 -13.62 23.88 -21.45
C ARG A 20 -13.76 22.98 -20.21
N GLN A 21 -13.40 23.46 -19.02
CA GLN A 21 -13.50 22.66 -17.81
C GLN A 21 -14.97 22.41 -17.43
N SER A 22 -15.48 21.24 -17.83
CA SER A 22 -16.79 20.77 -17.43
C SER A 22 -16.77 20.26 -15.99
N LEU A 23 -17.62 20.83 -15.16
CA LEU A 23 -17.99 20.31 -13.85
C LEU A 23 -19.21 19.42 -14.01
N ARG A 24 -19.19 18.25 -13.39
CA ARG A 24 -20.33 17.33 -13.43
C ARG A 24 -21.28 17.64 -12.29
N VAL A 25 -22.56 17.73 -12.62
CA VAL A 25 -23.63 18.10 -11.69
C VAL A 25 -24.71 17.05 -11.75
N LEU A 26 -25.09 16.53 -10.58
CA LEU A 26 -26.25 15.68 -10.44
C LEU A 26 -27.30 16.39 -9.60
N ARG A 27 -28.51 16.51 -10.14
CA ARG A 27 -29.66 17.06 -9.42
C ARG A 27 -30.71 15.99 -9.34
N GLY A 28 -31.34 15.86 -8.19
CA GLY A 28 -32.51 15.01 -8.08
C GLY A 28 -33.54 15.52 -7.11
N SER A 29 -34.76 15.01 -7.29
CA SER A 29 -35.89 15.28 -6.43
C SER A 29 -36.68 14.01 -6.14
N PHE A 30 -37.08 13.85 -4.89
CA PHE A 30 -37.89 12.75 -4.38
C PHE A 30 -39.25 13.29 -3.99
N SER A 31 -40.30 12.73 -4.57
CA SER A 31 -41.67 12.96 -4.11
C SER A 31 -42.08 11.85 -3.13
N CYS A 32 -42.57 12.24 -1.96
CA CYS A 32 -43.08 11.29 -0.98
C CYS A 32 -44.43 10.73 -1.46
N PRO A 33 -44.67 9.41 -1.39
CA PRO A 33 -45.98 8.85 -1.70
C PRO A 33 -47.03 9.40 -0.72
N THR A 34 -48.03 10.10 -1.25
CA THR A 34 -49.23 10.50 -0.49
C THR A 34 -50.25 9.36 -0.59
N GLY A 35 -50.77 8.90 0.55
CA GLY A 35 -51.56 7.68 0.69
C GLY A 35 -52.53 7.41 -0.47
N GLY A 36 -52.21 6.37 -1.25
CA GLY A 36 -52.98 5.96 -2.43
C GLY A 36 -52.07 5.56 -3.60
N ALA A 37 -51.60 4.30 -3.60
CA ALA A 37 -51.09 3.51 -4.73
C ALA A 37 -50.08 4.10 -5.75
N SER A 38 -49.58 5.32 -5.60
CA SER A 38 -48.52 5.87 -6.45
C SER A 38 -47.16 5.71 -5.78
N ALA A 39 -46.30 4.86 -6.37
CA ALA A 39 -44.89 4.78 -6.01
C ALA A 39 -44.26 6.18 -6.12
N GLY A 40 -43.48 6.59 -5.11
CA GLY A 40 -42.81 7.89 -5.09
C GLY A 40 -42.02 8.11 -6.38
N ARG A 41 -42.24 9.22 -7.07
CA ARG A 41 -41.49 9.53 -8.30
C ARG A 41 -40.15 10.14 -7.93
N THR A 42 -39.08 9.53 -8.43
CA THR A 42 -37.71 10.04 -8.38
C THR A 42 -37.38 10.68 -9.72
N HIS A 43 -37.04 11.96 -9.73
CA HIS A 43 -36.54 12.63 -10.93
C HIS A 43 -35.07 12.95 -10.72
N ILE A 44 -34.19 12.42 -11.57
CA ILE A 44 -32.76 12.70 -11.56
C ILE A 44 -32.38 13.27 -12.93
N SER A 45 -31.62 14.36 -12.90
CA SER A 45 -31.02 14.96 -14.09
C SER A 45 -29.53 15.12 -13.86
N GLU A 46 -28.75 14.63 -14.83
CA GLU A 46 -27.32 14.83 -14.90
C GLU A 46 -27.01 15.94 -15.91
N ALA A 47 -26.09 16.84 -15.56
CA ALA A 47 -25.65 17.91 -16.43
C ALA A 47 -24.14 18.11 -16.30
N GLN A 48 -23.52 18.64 -17.35
CA GLN A 48 -22.19 19.21 -17.30
C GLN A 48 -22.30 20.72 -17.45
N ILE A 49 -21.65 21.47 -16.55
CA ILE A 49 -21.63 22.93 -16.57
C ILE A 49 -20.19 23.42 -16.70
N GLN A 50 -20.00 24.62 -17.25
CA GLN A 50 -18.69 25.28 -17.17
C GLN A 50 -18.51 25.96 -15.82
N LEU A 51 -17.26 26.18 -15.41
CA LEU A 51 -16.95 26.85 -14.14
C LEU A 51 -17.60 28.25 -14.04
N ASP A 52 -17.64 29.00 -15.14
CA ASP A 52 -18.24 30.34 -15.20
C ASP A 52 -19.76 30.33 -14.95
N GLN A 53 -20.41 29.19 -15.15
CA GLN A 53 -21.86 29.00 -14.93
C GLN A 53 -22.19 28.53 -13.51
N LEU A 54 -21.17 28.37 -12.65
CA LEU A 54 -21.34 27.88 -11.28
C LEU A 54 -22.20 28.84 -10.44
N GLU A 55 -21.98 30.15 -10.58
CA GLU A 55 -22.68 31.18 -9.82
C GLU A 55 -24.15 31.31 -10.23
N ASP A 56 -24.45 31.25 -11.53
CA ASP A 56 -25.81 31.42 -12.05
C ASP A 56 -26.71 30.17 -11.86
N GLY A 57 -26.09 28.99 -11.76
CA GLY A 57 -26.79 27.70 -11.83
C GLY A 57 -26.92 26.94 -10.51
N LEU A 58 -25.99 27.09 -9.55
CA LEU A 58 -25.88 26.23 -8.35
C LEU A 58 -25.83 26.98 -7.02
N ILE A 59 -25.35 28.22 -7.03
CA ILE A 59 -25.33 29.08 -5.86
C ILE A 59 -26.76 29.60 -5.66
N ASP A 60 -27.41 29.15 -4.58
CA ASP A 60 -28.70 29.67 -4.19
C ASP A 60 -28.52 31.13 -3.76
N THR A 61 -28.81 32.08 -4.66
CA THR A 61 -28.86 33.50 -4.30
C THR A 61 -29.97 33.71 -3.26
N PRO A 62 -29.74 34.51 -2.20
CA PRO A 62 -30.75 34.77 -1.17
C PRO A 62 -31.94 35.52 -1.78
N GLY A 63 -32.97 34.77 -2.19
CA GLY A 63 -34.14 35.28 -2.92
C GLY A 63 -34.65 34.33 -4.02
N LYS A 64 -33.76 33.47 -4.56
CA LYS A 64 -34.06 32.37 -5.48
C LYS A 64 -34.20 31.04 -4.71
N ALA A 65 -34.78 31.08 -3.50
CA ALA A 65 -35.40 29.88 -2.97
C ALA A 65 -36.37 29.42 -4.05
N VAL A 66 -36.26 28.17 -4.48
CA VAL A 66 -37.14 27.52 -5.45
C VAL A 66 -38.55 28.08 -5.22
N ARG A 67 -38.99 29.00 -6.09
CA ARG A 67 -40.38 29.43 -6.13
C ARG A 67 -41.08 28.18 -6.62
N ASP A 68 -41.49 27.35 -5.67
CA ASP A 68 -42.69 26.54 -5.85
C ASP A 68 -43.70 27.52 -6.42
N GLY A 69 -44.10 27.28 -7.67
CA GLY A 69 -45.30 27.90 -8.19
C GLY A 69 -46.40 27.62 -7.17
N ASP A 70 -46.95 28.71 -6.67
CA ASP A 70 -48.29 28.87 -6.13
C ASP A 70 -49.08 27.56 -5.83
N GLY A 71 -49.38 27.34 -4.54
CA GLY A 71 -50.43 26.42 -4.08
C GLY A 71 -50.14 24.90 -4.18
N ASP A 72 -50.10 24.23 -3.01
CA ASP A 72 -50.45 22.80 -2.89
C ASP A 72 -49.59 21.78 -3.70
N GLY A 73 -48.28 22.02 -3.81
CA GLY A 73 -47.33 21.04 -4.36
C GLY A 73 -46.93 19.93 -3.37
N PRO A 74 -46.71 18.68 -3.81
CA PRO A 74 -46.27 17.60 -2.93
C PRO A 74 -44.92 17.93 -2.28
N LYS A 75 -44.76 17.64 -0.98
CA LYS A 75 -43.51 17.85 -0.22
C LYS A 75 -42.36 17.08 -0.87
N ARG A 76 -41.55 17.76 -1.69
CA ARG A 76 -40.37 17.18 -2.35
C ARG A 76 -39.10 17.39 -1.54
N TRP A 77 -38.21 16.42 -1.62
CA TRP A 77 -36.84 16.50 -1.11
C TRP A 77 -35.86 16.56 -2.27
N HIS A 78 -34.83 17.37 -2.13
CA HIS A 78 -33.88 17.63 -3.21
C HIS A 78 -32.47 17.19 -2.82
N PHE A 79 -31.68 16.84 -3.82
CA PHE A 79 -30.24 16.78 -3.66
C PHE A 79 -29.53 17.44 -4.83
N ARG A 80 -28.38 18.04 -4.52
CA ARG A 80 -27.48 18.67 -5.49
C ARG A 80 -26.08 18.18 -5.23
N VAL A 81 -25.49 17.57 -6.26
CA VAL A 81 -24.12 17.07 -6.25
C VAL A 81 -23.33 17.88 -7.26
N LEU A 82 -22.18 18.37 -6.82
CA LEU A 82 -21.16 18.94 -7.69
C LEU A 82 -19.89 18.11 -7.55
N SER A 83 -19.34 17.68 -8.67
CA SER A 83 -18.04 17.03 -8.73
C SER A 83 -17.06 17.93 -9.44
N VAL A 84 -15.93 18.17 -8.78
CA VAL A 84 -14.86 19.02 -9.29
C VAL A 84 -13.66 18.15 -9.67
N PRO A 85 -13.26 18.14 -10.95
CA PRO A 85 -12.17 17.29 -11.43
C PRO A 85 -10.82 17.76 -10.89
N ARG A 86 -9.81 16.90 -10.99
CA ARG A 86 -8.44 17.23 -10.60
C ARG A 86 -7.74 18.04 -11.69
N LEU A 87 -7.40 19.29 -11.40
CA LEU A 87 -6.72 20.18 -12.35
C LEU A 87 -5.20 20.07 -12.32
N LEU A 88 -4.63 20.08 -11.11
CA LEU A 88 -3.18 20.10 -10.92
C LEU A 88 -2.77 18.91 -10.05
N PRO A 89 -1.75 18.14 -10.47
CA PRO A 89 -1.12 17.18 -9.59
C PRO A 89 -0.36 17.95 -8.50
N GLY A 90 -0.67 17.71 -7.23
CA GLY A 90 0.01 18.39 -6.14
C GLY A 90 -0.61 18.15 -4.79
N ARG A 91 0.17 18.36 -3.74
CA ARG A 91 -0.31 18.46 -2.36
C ARG A 91 -0.88 19.87 -2.15
N LEU A 92 -1.92 20.02 -1.32
CA LEU A 92 -2.51 21.32 -0.98
C LEU A 92 -3.01 22.12 -2.20
N ALA A 93 -3.64 21.46 -3.18
CA ALA A 93 -4.18 22.12 -4.36
C ALA A 93 -5.70 21.99 -4.41
N LEU A 94 -6.40 23.10 -4.65
CA LEU A 94 -7.85 23.13 -4.87
C LEU A 94 -8.13 23.45 -6.33
N SER A 95 -9.09 22.73 -6.90
CA SER A 95 -9.48 22.88 -8.31
C SER A 95 -10.50 24.02 -8.55
N LEU A 96 -10.95 24.68 -7.49
CA LEU A 96 -11.82 25.85 -7.58
C LEU A 96 -11.03 27.12 -7.22
N PRO A 97 -11.35 28.27 -7.85
CA PRO A 97 -10.92 29.57 -7.36
C PRO A 97 -11.43 29.82 -5.95
N ARG A 98 -10.66 30.57 -5.17
CA ARG A 98 -10.98 30.86 -3.76
C ARG A 98 -12.36 31.49 -3.58
N GLN A 99 -12.67 32.52 -4.37
CA GLN A 99 -13.96 33.23 -4.32
C GLN A 99 -15.15 32.29 -4.61
N ALA A 100 -15.03 31.46 -5.65
CA ALA A 100 -16.06 30.50 -6.03
C ALA A 100 -16.29 29.45 -4.93
N PHE A 101 -15.21 28.97 -4.31
CA PHE A 101 -15.32 28.02 -3.19
C PHE A 101 -15.98 28.67 -1.97
N GLU A 102 -15.58 29.89 -1.59
CA GLU A 102 -16.16 30.61 -0.45
C GLU A 102 -17.66 30.89 -0.67
N ALA A 103 -18.06 31.31 -1.87
CA ALA A 103 -19.46 31.52 -2.24
C ALA A 103 -20.28 30.21 -2.20
N LEU A 104 -19.68 29.10 -2.65
CA LEU A 104 -20.31 27.78 -2.57
C LEU A 104 -20.44 27.31 -1.11
N GLN A 105 -19.39 27.47 -0.31
CA GLN A 105 -19.41 27.14 1.12
C GLN A 105 -20.48 27.93 1.87
N GLU A 106 -20.65 29.23 1.57
CA GLU A 106 -21.67 30.06 2.20
C GLU A 106 -23.09 29.69 1.77
N SER A 107 -23.31 29.45 0.48
CA SER A 107 -24.64 29.17 -0.08
C SER A 107 -25.15 27.78 0.30
N TRP A 108 -24.30 26.76 0.22
CA TRP A 108 -24.61 25.37 0.56
C TRP A 108 -24.43 25.07 2.05
N LYS A 109 -23.91 26.05 2.79
CA LYS A 109 -23.60 25.96 4.23
C LYS A 109 -22.73 24.75 4.56
N LEU A 110 -21.71 24.52 3.73
CA LEU A 110 -20.70 23.49 3.98
C LEU A 110 -20.03 23.76 5.33
N HIS A 111 -19.56 22.69 5.98
CA HIS A 111 -18.92 22.82 7.27
C HIS A 111 -17.59 23.60 7.14
N PRO A 112 -17.22 24.51 8.05
CA PRO A 112 -16.01 25.32 7.91
C PRO A 112 -14.72 24.52 7.79
N ARG A 113 -14.68 23.30 8.36
CA ARG A 113 -13.53 22.39 8.26
C ARG A 113 -13.41 21.68 6.91
N THR A 114 -14.31 21.90 5.95
CA THR A 114 -14.23 21.25 4.64
C THR A 114 -12.95 21.63 3.91
N VAL A 115 -12.55 22.90 3.93
CA VAL A 115 -11.29 23.38 3.32
C VAL A 115 -10.08 22.73 3.98
N GLU A 116 -10.02 22.80 5.32
CA GLU A 116 -8.97 22.17 6.13
C GLU A 116 -8.81 20.69 5.79
N VAL A 117 -9.90 19.93 5.74
CA VAL A 117 -9.84 18.48 5.40
C VAL A 117 -9.43 18.25 3.95
N PHE A 118 -9.92 19.06 3.01
CA PHE A 118 -9.58 18.91 1.59
C PHE A 118 -8.12 19.24 1.32
N LEU A 119 -7.51 20.12 2.12
CA LEU A 119 -6.09 20.47 2.01
C LEU A 119 -5.18 19.49 2.78
N SER A 120 -5.62 18.96 3.91
CA SER A 120 -4.86 17.98 4.71
C SER A 120 -4.32 16.83 3.86
N ASN A 121 -3.04 16.49 4.00
CA ASN A 121 -2.47 15.33 3.29
C ASN A 121 -3.02 13.99 3.79
N ASN A 122 -3.54 13.97 5.02
CA ASN A 122 -4.03 12.79 5.69
C ASN A 122 -5.52 12.55 5.37
N GLY A 123 -5.91 11.28 5.37
CA GLY A 123 -7.31 10.90 5.32
C GLY A 123 -8.02 11.22 6.63
N VAL A 124 -9.25 11.72 6.54
CA VAL A 124 -10.11 12.05 7.69
C VAL A 124 -11.53 11.67 7.34
N PHE A 125 -12.24 11.03 8.25
CA PHE A 125 -13.68 10.82 8.18
C PHE A 125 -14.32 11.32 9.46
N THR A 126 -15.30 12.20 9.33
CA THR A 126 -15.91 12.87 10.48
C THR A 126 -17.35 13.27 10.21
N THR A 127 -18.14 13.28 11.28
CA THR A 127 -19.54 13.65 11.28
C THR A 127 -19.73 14.84 12.22
N PHE A 128 -20.28 15.94 11.70
CA PHE A 128 -20.68 17.09 12.50
C PHE A 128 -22.19 17.19 12.54
N ARG A 129 -22.73 17.41 13.74
CA ARG A 129 -24.17 17.59 13.96
C ARG A 129 -24.38 18.92 14.65
N CYS A 130 -25.25 19.76 14.09
CA CYS A 130 -25.65 21.01 14.72
C CYS A 130 -26.96 20.78 15.50
N PRO A 131 -26.97 20.83 16.85
CA PRO A 131 -28.16 20.51 17.63
C PRO A 131 -29.32 21.48 17.37
N THR A 132 -29.01 22.75 17.12
CA THR A 132 -30.00 23.82 16.95
C THR A 132 -30.70 23.75 15.59
N THR A 133 -29.94 23.56 14.50
CA THR A 133 -30.47 23.52 13.14
C THR A 133 -30.81 22.11 12.65
N ARG A 134 -30.42 21.08 13.42
CA ARG A 134 -30.45 19.65 13.02
C ARG A 134 -29.72 19.35 11.71
N ARG A 135 -28.83 20.24 11.27
CA ARG A 135 -27.97 20.05 10.10
C ARG A 135 -26.95 18.95 10.40
N LEU A 136 -26.77 18.06 9.43
CA LEU A 136 -25.76 17.01 9.46
C LEU A 136 -24.73 17.31 8.37
N SER A 137 -23.46 17.34 8.74
CA SER A 137 -22.35 17.47 7.80
C SER A 137 -21.46 16.24 7.90
N LEU A 138 -21.22 15.58 6.77
CA LEU A 138 -20.31 14.43 6.66
C LEU A 138 -19.14 14.85 5.80
N ILE A 139 -17.92 14.65 6.30
CA ILE A 139 -16.71 14.94 5.53
C ILE A 139 -15.86 13.69 5.51
N LEU A 140 -15.49 13.27 4.32
CA LEU A 140 -14.62 12.13 4.09
C LEU A 140 -13.52 12.55 3.12
N LYS A 141 -12.28 12.22 3.48
CA LYS A 141 -11.12 12.23 2.60
C LYS A 141 -10.41 10.90 2.73
N VAL A 142 -10.26 10.19 1.63
CA VAL A 142 -9.71 8.83 1.62
C VAL A 142 -8.30 8.83 1.02
N ALA A 143 -7.41 8.05 1.64
CA ALA A 143 -6.11 7.76 1.09
C ALA A 143 -6.25 6.99 -0.23
N SER A 144 -5.75 7.56 -1.33
CA SER A 144 -5.68 6.88 -2.63
C SER A 144 -4.27 6.36 -2.93
N SER A 145 -3.26 6.78 -2.17
CA SER A 145 -1.87 6.34 -2.30
C SER A 145 -1.21 6.26 -0.91
N ARG A 146 0.04 5.79 -0.84
CA ARG A 146 0.82 5.54 0.40
C ARG A 146 0.79 6.70 1.40
N SER A 147 0.74 7.94 0.91
CA SER A 147 0.90 9.15 1.76
C SER A 147 -0.05 10.28 1.41
N THR A 148 -0.94 10.09 0.44
CA THR A 148 -1.78 11.18 -0.08
C THR A 148 -3.20 10.68 -0.29
N GLY A 149 -4.13 11.25 0.49
CA GLY A 149 -5.55 11.21 0.16
C GLY A 149 -5.90 12.30 -0.84
N PHE A 150 -6.72 11.97 -1.82
CA PHE A 150 -7.14 12.94 -2.84
C PHE A 150 -8.66 12.95 -2.93
N ASP A 151 -9.25 11.79 -3.12
CA ASP A 151 -10.68 11.59 -3.23
C ASP A 151 -11.37 12.03 -1.94
N SER A 152 -12.20 13.06 -2.07
CA SER A 152 -12.85 13.69 -0.94
C SER A 152 -14.29 14.07 -1.25
N VAL A 153 -15.11 14.05 -0.22
CA VAL A 153 -16.53 14.41 -0.27
C VAL A 153 -16.89 15.20 0.97
N SER A 154 -17.67 16.25 0.76
CA SER A 154 -18.32 17.03 1.82
C SER A 154 -19.82 17.05 1.56
N VAL A 155 -20.58 16.39 2.42
CA VAL A 155 -22.04 16.34 2.37
C VAL A 155 -22.62 17.24 3.45
N THR A 156 -23.61 18.04 3.09
CA THR A 156 -24.40 18.84 4.03
C THR A 156 -25.88 18.55 3.82
N PHE A 157 -26.49 17.93 4.83
CA PHE A 157 -27.91 17.66 4.89
C PHE A 157 -28.61 18.76 5.70
N ASP A 158 -29.45 19.55 5.04
CA ASP A 158 -30.18 20.64 5.68
C ASP A 158 -31.70 20.34 5.71
N PRO A 159 -32.26 19.97 6.88
CA PRO A 159 -33.69 19.71 7.03
C PRO A 159 -34.56 20.93 6.76
N SER A 160 -34.06 22.13 7.02
CA SER A 160 -34.83 23.37 6.85
C SER A 160 -35.07 23.68 5.37
N ARG A 161 -34.06 23.38 4.53
CA ARG A 161 -34.13 23.54 3.07
C ARG A 161 -34.60 22.29 2.33
N ARG A 162 -34.85 21.18 3.04
CA ARG A 162 -35.15 19.85 2.49
C ARG A 162 -34.19 19.46 1.35
N THR A 163 -32.93 19.83 1.49
CA THR A 163 -31.93 19.69 0.44
C THR A 163 -30.65 19.09 1.00
N THR A 164 -30.10 18.10 0.30
CA THR A 164 -28.76 17.57 0.53
C THR A 164 -27.79 18.14 -0.48
N TYR A 165 -26.77 18.85 -0.01
CA TYR A 165 -25.69 19.40 -0.83
C TYR A 165 -24.47 18.49 -0.73
N VAL A 166 -23.86 18.17 -1.86
CA VAL A 166 -22.73 17.24 -1.94
C VAL A 166 -21.66 17.85 -2.82
N LEU A 167 -20.47 18.04 -2.26
CA LEU A 167 -19.29 18.47 -2.99
C LEU A 167 -18.29 17.32 -3.04
N TYR A 168 -18.11 16.74 -4.22
CA TYR A 168 -17.02 15.81 -4.51
C TYR A 168 -15.82 16.58 -5.05
N HIS A 169 -14.64 16.17 -4.59
CA HIS A 169 -13.40 16.80 -4.98
C HIS A 169 -12.32 15.76 -5.27
N HIS A 170 -11.66 15.91 -6.42
CA HIS A 170 -10.52 15.10 -6.86
C HIS A 170 -10.80 13.60 -6.98
N LEU A 171 -12.06 13.23 -7.29
CA LEU A 171 -12.43 11.84 -7.56
C LEU A 171 -11.54 11.24 -8.63
N LYS A 172 -10.93 10.09 -8.34
CA LYS A 172 -10.13 9.34 -9.31
C LYS A 172 -11.01 8.62 -10.33
N ASP A 173 -12.14 8.09 -9.86
CA ASP A 173 -13.11 7.33 -10.66
C ASP A 173 -14.50 7.93 -10.48
N GLU A 174 -14.70 9.07 -11.12
CA GLU A 174 -15.96 9.83 -11.06
C GLU A 174 -17.12 9.02 -11.64
N ASP A 175 -16.90 8.32 -12.75
CA ASP A 175 -17.93 7.52 -13.41
C ASP A 175 -18.45 6.39 -12.51
N ALA A 176 -17.58 5.68 -11.81
CA ALA A 176 -18.03 4.63 -10.88
C ALA A 176 -18.88 5.18 -9.73
N VAL A 177 -18.53 6.35 -9.19
CA VAL A 177 -19.31 7.00 -8.11
C VAL A 177 -20.68 7.43 -8.62
N PHE A 178 -20.76 8.10 -9.76
CA PHE A 178 -22.03 8.56 -10.33
C PHE A 178 -22.90 7.38 -10.79
N ALA A 179 -22.31 6.35 -11.40
CA ALA A 179 -23.03 5.13 -11.77
C ALA A 179 -23.62 4.43 -10.53
N ALA A 180 -22.90 4.39 -9.40
CA ALA A 180 -23.43 3.81 -8.16
C ALA A 180 -24.64 4.60 -7.61
N LEU A 181 -24.60 5.94 -7.69
CA LEU A 181 -25.72 6.79 -7.28
C LEU A 181 -26.94 6.64 -8.20
N LEU A 182 -26.70 6.52 -9.51
CA LEU A 182 -27.75 6.35 -10.52
C LEU A 182 -28.38 4.95 -10.50
N ALA A 183 -27.62 3.92 -10.15
CA ALA A 183 -28.09 2.54 -10.09
C ALA A 183 -29.14 2.31 -8.99
N ALA A 184 -29.10 3.07 -7.90
CA ALA A 184 -30.04 2.99 -6.80
C ALA A 184 -30.46 4.41 -6.33
N PRO A 185 -31.32 5.11 -7.09
CA PRO A 185 -31.76 6.48 -6.82
C PRO A 185 -32.28 6.67 -5.41
N GLU A 186 -33.06 5.70 -4.92
CA GLU A 186 -33.77 5.74 -3.64
C GLU A 186 -32.80 5.91 -2.45
N ARG A 187 -31.57 5.40 -2.57
CA ARG A 187 -30.53 5.55 -1.55
C ARG A 187 -30.11 7.01 -1.38
N CYS A 188 -30.11 7.80 -2.46
CA CYS A 188 -29.70 9.22 -2.44
C CYS A 188 -30.61 10.11 -1.59
N LEU A 189 -31.74 9.58 -1.09
CA LEU A 189 -32.55 10.26 -0.08
C LEU A 189 -31.79 10.38 1.25
N ASP A 190 -30.94 9.40 1.56
CA ASP A 190 -30.10 9.40 2.74
C ASP A 190 -28.73 10.07 2.45
N PRO A 191 -28.27 11.03 3.27
CA PRO A 191 -27.00 11.72 3.03
C PRO A 191 -25.78 10.81 3.11
N HIS A 192 -25.84 9.68 3.82
CA HIS A 192 -24.71 8.74 3.88
C HIS A 192 -24.53 7.99 2.56
N ALA A 193 -25.54 7.91 1.70
CA ALA A 193 -25.45 7.24 0.40
C ALA A 193 -24.36 7.85 -0.51
N PHE A 194 -24.18 9.18 -0.46
CA PHE A 194 -23.14 9.87 -1.22
C PHE A 194 -21.74 9.47 -0.74
N VAL A 195 -21.55 9.43 0.57
CA VAL A 195 -20.28 8.97 1.15
C VAL A 195 -20.05 7.48 0.90
N ALA A 196 -21.12 6.67 0.96
CA ALA A 196 -21.08 5.24 0.68
C ALA A 196 -20.73 4.93 -0.78
N ALA A 197 -21.18 5.73 -1.74
CA ALA A 197 -20.82 5.58 -3.15
C ALA A 197 -19.31 5.76 -3.38
N LEU A 198 -18.70 6.77 -2.73
CA LEU A 198 -17.25 6.96 -2.77
C LEU A 198 -16.50 5.82 -2.07
N TYR A 199 -16.98 5.40 -0.89
CA TYR A 199 -16.43 4.27 -0.16
C TYR A 199 -16.42 2.98 -1.00
N ARG A 200 -17.50 2.71 -1.73
CA ARG A 200 -17.62 1.56 -2.64
C ARG A 200 -16.62 1.63 -3.79
N SER A 201 -16.44 2.79 -4.40
CA SER A 201 -15.43 2.99 -5.46
C SER A 201 -14.03 2.68 -4.93
N HIS A 202 -13.69 3.16 -3.72
CA HIS A 202 -12.41 2.86 -3.08
C HIS A 202 -12.18 1.36 -2.83
N HIS A 203 -13.18 0.66 -2.29
CA HIS A 203 -13.09 -0.79 -2.09
C HIS A 203 -12.79 -1.52 -3.41
N TYR A 204 -13.49 -1.15 -4.49
CA TYR A 204 -13.31 -1.76 -5.80
C TYR A 204 -11.90 -1.52 -6.37
N GLN A 205 -11.37 -0.30 -6.23
CA GLN A 205 -10.00 0.03 -6.66
C GLN A 205 -8.95 -0.77 -5.89
N ILE A 206 -9.16 -1.00 -4.60
CA ILE A 206 -8.31 -1.86 -3.76
C ILE A 206 -8.35 -3.32 -4.25
N GLU A 207 -9.52 -3.83 -4.60
CA GLU A 207 -9.73 -5.19 -5.10
C GLU A 207 -9.02 -5.42 -6.44
N ILE A 208 -9.12 -4.48 -7.39
CA ILE A 208 -8.40 -4.53 -8.67
C ILE A 208 -6.89 -4.55 -8.43
N HIS A 209 -6.38 -3.64 -7.60
CA HIS A 209 -4.94 -3.55 -7.36
C HIS A 209 -4.42 -4.81 -6.66
N ARG A 210 -5.16 -5.38 -5.71
CA ARG A 210 -4.84 -6.67 -5.07
C ARG A 210 -4.72 -7.78 -6.10
N SER A 211 -5.68 -7.88 -7.03
CA SER A 211 -5.65 -8.88 -8.10
C SER A 211 -4.40 -8.76 -8.96
N SER A 212 -4.02 -7.53 -9.33
CA SER A 212 -2.80 -7.29 -10.12
C SER A 212 -1.53 -7.73 -9.39
N ILE A 213 -1.43 -7.53 -8.08
CA ILE A 213 -0.30 -8.02 -7.29
C ILE A 213 -0.31 -9.55 -7.21
N ASP A 214 -1.49 -10.16 -7.08
CA ASP A 214 -1.63 -11.62 -7.01
C ASP A 214 -1.13 -12.29 -8.30
N ASP A 215 -1.47 -11.72 -9.45
CA ASP A 215 -0.96 -12.15 -10.76
C ASP A 215 0.57 -12.02 -10.85
N ALA A 216 1.14 -10.92 -10.32
CA ALA A 216 2.57 -10.71 -10.27
C ALA A 216 3.27 -11.76 -9.39
N VAL A 217 2.77 -12.01 -8.18
CA VAL A 217 3.32 -13.03 -7.27
C VAL A 217 3.21 -14.42 -7.89
N LEU A 218 2.06 -14.76 -8.48
CA LEU A 218 1.86 -16.03 -9.16
C LEU A 218 2.82 -16.21 -10.35
N SER A 219 3.14 -15.14 -11.07
CA SER A 219 4.14 -15.19 -12.15
C SER A 219 5.54 -15.54 -11.63
N ILE A 220 5.91 -15.02 -10.45
CA ILE A 220 7.19 -15.30 -9.80
C ILE A 220 7.21 -16.72 -9.23
N GLU A 221 6.11 -17.20 -8.63
CA GLU A 221 5.95 -18.59 -8.18
C GLU A 221 6.12 -19.57 -9.34
N ARG A 222 5.56 -19.28 -10.52
CA ARG A 222 5.74 -20.11 -11.72
C ARG A 222 7.19 -20.16 -12.20
N GLN A 223 7.93 -19.05 -12.09
CA GLN A 223 9.35 -18.97 -12.47
C GLN A 223 10.26 -19.68 -11.47
N THR A 224 10.02 -19.47 -10.18
CA THR A 224 10.83 -20.03 -9.08
C THR A 224 10.50 -21.49 -8.78
N GLY A 225 9.31 -21.96 -9.17
CA GLY A 225 8.78 -23.26 -8.77
C GLY A 225 8.39 -23.33 -7.29
N TYR A 226 8.54 -22.24 -6.55
CA TYR A 226 8.18 -22.15 -5.14
C TYR A 226 6.66 -22.09 -4.98
N GLY A 227 6.13 -22.90 -4.07
CA GLY A 227 4.78 -22.70 -3.54
C GLY A 227 3.64 -22.85 -4.55
N GLN A 228 3.74 -23.75 -5.54
CA GLN A 228 2.64 -24.01 -6.48
C GLN A 228 1.30 -24.15 -5.70
N PRO A 229 0.36 -23.23 -5.89
CA PRO A 229 -0.87 -23.23 -5.11
C PRO A 229 -1.68 -24.48 -5.45
N GLY A 230 -1.92 -25.32 -4.45
CA GLY A 230 -2.88 -26.41 -4.59
C GLY A 230 -4.29 -25.85 -4.68
N ARG A 231 -5.15 -26.42 -5.55
CA ARG A 231 -6.58 -26.11 -5.53
C ARG A 231 -7.25 -27.03 -4.52
N ILE A 232 -8.22 -26.53 -3.77
CA ILE A 232 -9.04 -27.34 -2.86
C ILE A 232 -9.67 -28.54 -3.60
N MET A 233 -10.04 -28.34 -4.86
CA MET A 233 -10.68 -29.35 -5.71
C MET A 233 -9.73 -30.03 -6.71
N ASP A 234 -8.43 -29.69 -6.70
CA ASP A 234 -7.44 -30.31 -7.58
C ASP A 234 -6.03 -30.16 -6.96
N PRO A 235 -5.62 -31.08 -6.06
CA PRO A 235 -4.35 -31.01 -5.35
C PRO A 235 -3.13 -31.37 -6.24
N GLY A 236 -3.27 -31.23 -7.57
CA GLY A 236 -2.34 -31.68 -8.60
C GLY A 236 -0.86 -31.58 -8.22
N ARG A 237 -0.10 -32.65 -8.55
CA ARG A 237 1.31 -32.92 -8.23
C ARG A 237 2.11 -31.65 -7.89
N ARG A 238 2.45 -31.49 -6.61
CA ARG A 238 3.58 -30.65 -6.18
C ARG A 238 4.80 -31.07 -7.01
N ARG A 239 5.43 -30.16 -7.75
CA ARG A 239 6.72 -30.45 -8.39
C ARG A 239 7.73 -30.86 -7.33
N SER A 240 8.45 -31.96 -7.58
CA SER A 240 9.53 -32.41 -6.70
C SER A 240 10.62 -31.35 -6.63
N VAL A 241 11.10 -31.06 -5.42
CA VAL A 241 12.12 -30.04 -5.10
C VAL A 241 13.53 -30.54 -5.46
N ASP A 242 13.67 -31.49 -6.38
CA ASP A 242 14.93 -32.22 -6.56
C ASP A 242 15.97 -31.48 -7.42
N LYS A 243 15.61 -30.34 -8.03
CA LYS A 243 16.57 -29.49 -8.74
C LYS A 243 16.23 -28.02 -8.53
N PRO A 244 17.13 -27.20 -7.93
CA PRO A 244 16.98 -25.76 -7.97
C PRO A 244 16.92 -25.36 -9.46
N PRO A 245 15.92 -24.58 -9.89
CA PRO A 245 15.92 -24.06 -11.25
C PRO A 245 17.20 -23.25 -11.45
N ALA A 246 17.83 -23.39 -12.62
CA ALA A 246 18.92 -22.51 -13.00
C ALA A 246 18.33 -21.08 -13.06
N PHE A 247 18.65 -20.27 -12.06
CA PHE A 247 18.21 -18.88 -11.98
C PHE A 247 18.89 -18.10 -13.12
N GLU A 248 18.14 -17.66 -14.12
CA GLU A 248 18.71 -16.76 -15.14
C GLU A 248 18.94 -15.34 -14.60
N ASP A 249 18.26 -14.91 -13.52
CA ASP A 249 18.61 -13.69 -12.75
C ASP A 249 17.94 -13.62 -11.36
N ALA A 250 18.58 -14.16 -10.32
CA ALA A 250 18.07 -14.15 -8.94
C ALA A 250 17.85 -12.73 -8.39
N LYS A 251 18.69 -11.77 -8.80
CA LYS A 251 18.60 -10.37 -8.36
C LYS A 251 17.29 -9.74 -8.83
N THR A 252 16.90 -9.98 -10.09
CA THR A 252 15.64 -9.48 -10.65
C THR A 252 14.43 -10.08 -9.93
N ILE A 253 14.46 -11.35 -9.53
CA ILE A 253 13.37 -11.99 -8.77
C ILE A 253 13.23 -11.35 -7.38
N ILE A 254 14.34 -11.20 -6.64
CA ILE A 254 14.34 -10.55 -5.32
C ILE A 254 13.82 -9.11 -5.43
N GLN A 255 14.22 -8.38 -6.47
CA GLN A 255 13.73 -7.03 -6.72
C GLN A 255 12.22 -7.00 -6.98
N LYS A 256 11.69 -7.89 -7.83
CA LYS A 256 10.24 -8.01 -8.10
C LYS A 256 9.45 -8.37 -6.84
N LEU A 257 9.95 -9.29 -6.01
CA LEU A 257 9.31 -9.64 -4.75
C LEU A 257 9.32 -8.46 -3.78
N SER A 258 10.41 -7.70 -3.71
CA SER A 258 10.51 -6.48 -2.90
C SER A 258 9.50 -5.41 -3.32
N PHE A 259 9.27 -5.25 -4.64
CA PHE A 259 8.19 -4.39 -5.15
C PHE A 259 6.82 -4.90 -4.73
N CYS A 260 6.55 -6.21 -4.85
CA CYS A 260 5.28 -6.80 -4.41
C CYS A 260 5.04 -6.58 -2.90
N GLN A 261 6.06 -6.76 -2.06
CA GLN A 261 5.97 -6.48 -0.61
C GLN A 261 5.60 -5.02 -0.33
N THR A 262 6.24 -4.12 -1.08
CA THR A 262 6.02 -2.68 -0.97
C THR A 262 4.59 -2.30 -1.37
N ASP A 263 4.06 -2.88 -2.44
CA ASP A 263 2.69 -2.65 -2.89
C ASP A 263 1.65 -3.28 -1.96
N LEU A 264 1.92 -4.48 -1.44
CA LEU A 264 1.09 -5.14 -0.42
C LEU A 264 1.00 -4.31 0.85
N ALA A 265 2.09 -3.66 1.28
CA ALA A 265 2.08 -2.75 2.42
C ALA A 265 1.19 -1.52 2.16
N ILE A 266 1.22 -0.94 0.94
CA ILE A 266 0.33 0.16 0.56
C ILE A 266 -1.13 -0.27 0.56
N ILE A 267 -1.45 -1.38 -0.11
CA ILE A 267 -2.82 -1.90 -0.18
C ILE A 267 -3.34 -2.22 1.21
N ARG A 268 -2.53 -2.85 2.06
CA ARG A 268 -2.91 -3.16 3.45
C ARG A 268 -3.31 -1.89 4.19
N HIS A 269 -2.52 -0.83 4.09
CA HIS A 269 -2.84 0.45 4.70
C HIS A 269 -4.14 1.04 4.13
N ALA A 270 -4.30 1.06 2.81
CA ALA A 270 -5.52 1.55 2.16
C ALA A 270 -6.76 0.74 2.57
N ALA A 271 -6.65 -0.59 2.67
CA ALA A 271 -7.71 -1.49 3.11
C ALA A 271 -8.07 -1.29 4.59
N GLN A 272 -7.09 -1.02 5.47
CA GLN A 272 -7.34 -0.66 6.86
C GLN A 272 -8.10 0.67 6.97
N CYS A 273 -7.69 1.69 6.22
CA CYS A 273 -8.41 2.97 6.15
C CYS A 273 -9.84 2.79 5.60
N CYS A 274 -10.00 1.95 4.58
CA CYS A 274 -11.29 1.58 4.00
C CYS A 274 -12.19 0.88 5.04
N LEU A 275 -11.64 -0.07 5.81
CA LEU A 275 -12.36 -0.75 6.89
C LEU A 275 -12.81 0.25 7.97
N GLY A 276 -11.92 1.14 8.40
CA GLY A 276 -12.23 2.19 9.38
C GLY A 276 -13.31 3.16 8.88
N CYS A 277 -13.33 3.49 7.58
CA CYS A 277 -14.41 4.25 6.97
C CYS A 277 -15.75 3.51 7.05
N GLY A 278 -15.75 2.19 6.77
CA GLY A 278 -16.93 1.35 6.92
C GLY A 278 -17.45 1.30 8.36
N ASP A 279 -16.56 1.12 9.35
CA ASP A 279 -16.92 1.15 10.78
C ASP A 279 -17.53 2.51 11.17
N TRP A 280 -16.90 3.61 10.75
CA TRP A 280 -17.39 4.96 10.99
C TRP A 280 -18.76 5.22 10.34
N LEU A 281 -18.97 4.80 9.08
CA LEU A 281 -20.25 4.96 8.40
C LEU A 281 -21.38 4.21 9.13
N VAL A 282 -21.15 2.94 9.49
CA VAL A 282 -22.14 2.15 10.25
C VAL A 282 -22.49 2.84 11.57
N GLN A 283 -21.48 3.31 12.32
CA GLN A 283 -21.72 4.02 13.57
C GLN A 283 -22.50 5.33 13.35
N SER A 284 -22.09 6.13 12.36
CA SER A 284 -22.72 7.41 12.02
C SER A 284 -24.19 7.27 11.61
N ILE A 285 -24.53 6.18 10.92
CA ILE A 285 -25.90 5.83 10.54
C ILE A 285 -26.70 5.41 11.78
N ARG A 286 -26.18 4.50 12.61
CA ARG A 286 -26.86 4.00 13.82
C ARG A 286 -27.10 5.11 14.85
N ASP A 287 -26.15 6.02 15.04
CA ASP A 287 -26.28 7.16 15.94
C ASP A 287 -27.40 8.13 15.51
N ARG A 288 -27.92 8.00 14.29
CA ARG A 288 -29.04 8.81 13.78
C ARG A 288 -30.40 8.16 14.06
N ASP A 289 -30.43 6.84 14.26
CA ASP A 289 -31.63 6.05 14.58
C ASP A 289 -32.12 6.20 16.01
N SER A 290 -31.37 6.89 16.88
CA SER A 290 -31.85 7.26 18.22
C SER A 290 -32.94 8.34 18.14
N CYS A 291 -34.12 7.98 17.62
CA CYS A 291 -35.36 8.73 17.71
C CYS A 291 -36.26 8.10 18.80
N PRO A 292 -37.03 8.91 19.54
CA PRO A 292 -37.92 8.42 20.59
C PRO A 292 -39.07 7.57 20.01
N VAL A 293 -39.32 6.44 20.66
CA VAL A 293 -40.44 5.52 20.38
C VAL A 293 -41.78 6.24 20.55
N GLY A 294 -42.71 6.10 19.58
CA GLY A 294 -44.08 6.65 19.67
C GLY A 294 -44.42 7.85 18.77
N ARG A 295 -43.73 8.02 17.63
CA ARG A 295 -43.96 9.14 16.69
C ARG A 295 -45.20 8.92 15.80
N PRO A 296 -45.96 9.98 15.44
CA PRO A 296 -47.02 9.87 14.42
C PRO A 296 -46.45 9.45 13.05
N PRO A 297 -47.22 8.70 12.24
CA PRO A 297 -46.80 8.22 10.93
C PRO A 297 -46.53 9.41 10.00
N ASN A 298 -45.31 9.48 9.47
CA ASN A 298 -44.91 10.48 8.50
C ASN A 298 -44.27 9.75 7.32
N PRO A 299 -44.95 9.67 6.16
CA PRO A 299 -44.51 8.82 5.05
C PRO A 299 -43.13 9.22 4.52
N PHE A 300 -42.72 10.46 4.73
CA PHE A 300 -41.37 10.91 4.39
C PHE A 300 -40.31 10.32 5.31
N LEU A 301 -40.58 10.30 6.62
CA LEU A 301 -39.66 9.71 7.60
C LEU A 301 -39.58 8.20 7.40
N ASP A 302 -40.70 7.57 7.04
CA ASP A 302 -40.74 6.14 6.73
C ASP A 302 -39.88 5.83 5.49
N SER A 303 -40.03 6.61 4.42
CA SER A 303 -39.19 6.51 3.21
C SER A 303 -37.71 6.76 3.50
N LEU A 304 -37.40 7.75 4.35
CA LEU A 304 -36.04 8.07 4.76
C LEU A 304 -35.43 6.93 5.59
N SER A 305 -36.20 6.33 6.50
CA SER A 305 -35.76 5.19 7.31
C SER A 305 -35.53 3.94 6.47
N ALA A 306 -36.34 3.73 5.43
CA ALA A 306 -36.15 2.67 4.45
C ALA A 306 -34.85 2.88 3.66
N ALA A 307 -34.63 4.09 3.13
CA ALA A 307 -33.39 4.43 2.43
C ALA A 307 -32.15 4.28 3.34
N GLN A 308 -32.25 4.73 4.60
CA GLN A 308 -31.18 4.60 5.60
C GLN A 308 -30.87 3.12 5.90
N SER A 309 -31.89 2.27 6.01
CA SER A 309 -31.71 0.82 6.21
C SER A 309 -31.01 0.18 5.02
N MET A 310 -31.42 0.52 3.78
CA MET A 310 -30.76 0.04 2.55
C MET A 310 -29.28 0.47 2.48
N VAL A 311 -28.97 1.72 2.85
CA VAL A 311 -27.60 2.22 2.89
C VAL A 311 -26.80 1.52 3.99
N CYS A 312 -27.38 1.31 5.18
CA CYS A 312 -26.73 0.60 6.27
C CYS A 312 -26.36 -0.84 5.87
N GLU A 313 -27.28 -1.57 5.24
CA GLU A 313 -27.03 -2.93 4.76
C GLU A 313 -25.91 -2.98 3.70
N ASP A 314 -25.94 -2.06 2.73
CA ASP A 314 -24.89 -1.97 1.69
C ASP A 314 -23.52 -1.65 2.31
N VAL A 315 -23.46 -0.69 3.23
CA VAL A 315 -22.23 -0.34 3.94
C VAL A 315 -21.74 -1.51 4.79
N GLU A 316 -22.62 -2.21 5.51
CA GLU A 316 -22.25 -3.38 6.30
C GLU A 316 -21.69 -4.51 5.43
N TYR A 317 -22.32 -4.76 4.28
CA TYR A 317 -21.85 -5.73 3.30
C TYR A 317 -20.43 -5.37 2.81
N MET A 318 -20.23 -4.13 2.40
CA MET A 318 -18.93 -3.64 1.93
C MET A 318 -17.86 -3.66 3.03
N ARG A 319 -18.22 -3.35 4.28
CA ARG A 319 -17.35 -3.45 5.46
C ARG A 319 -16.87 -4.88 5.69
N ARG A 320 -17.79 -5.86 5.66
CA ARG A 320 -17.47 -7.29 5.80
C ARG A 320 -16.59 -7.78 4.64
N ARG A 321 -16.87 -7.34 3.41
CA ARG A 321 -16.00 -7.64 2.25
C ARG A 321 -14.59 -7.06 2.43
N THR A 322 -14.48 -5.84 2.95
CA THR A 322 -13.18 -5.21 3.21
C THR A 322 -12.37 -5.96 4.26
N ALA A 323 -13.04 -6.47 5.31
CA ALA A 323 -12.39 -7.33 6.32
C ALA A 323 -11.85 -8.63 5.70
N MET A 324 -12.63 -9.28 4.83
CA MET A 324 -12.16 -10.47 4.09
C MET A 324 -10.99 -10.14 3.16
N LEU A 325 -11.06 -9.04 2.42
CA LEU A 325 -9.96 -8.58 1.56
C LEU A 325 -8.68 -8.34 2.38
N LEU A 326 -8.79 -7.73 3.56
CA LEU A 326 -7.65 -7.49 4.45
C LEU A 326 -6.98 -8.80 4.88
N SER A 327 -7.76 -9.82 5.24
CA SER A 327 -7.21 -11.15 5.56
C SER A 327 -6.49 -11.80 4.37
N GLN A 328 -7.01 -11.62 3.15
CA GLN A 328 -6.35 -12.11 1.93
C GLN A 328 -5.03 -11.38 1.67
N VAL A 329 -4.99 -10.06 1.85
CA VAL A 329 -3.76 -9.26 1.70
C VAL A 329 -2.71 -9.67 2.73
N GLN A 330 -3.11 -9.99 3.97
CA GLN A 330 -2.23 -10.54 5.00
C GLN A 330 -1.64 -11.87 4.55
N GLN A 331 -2.47 -12.83 4.11
CA GLN A 331 -2.03 -14.11 3.58
C GLN A 331 -1.05 -13.96 2.40
N MET A 332 -1.34 -13.05 1.46
CA MET A 332 -0.44 -12.76 0.35
C MET A 332 0.90 -12.21 0.82
N THR A 333 0.90 -11.40 1.88
CA THR A 333 2.15 -10.86 2.43
C THR A 333 3.00 -11.95 3.05
N ASP A 334 2.40 -12.83 3.85
CA ASP A 334 3.12 -13.94 4.47
C ASP A 334 3.68 -14.90 3.39
N ARG A 335 2.92 -15.11 2.31
CA ARG A 335 3.35 -15.88 1.14
C ARG A 335 4.55 -15.25 0.45
N THR A 336 4.49 -13.94 0.13
CA THR A 336 5.59 -13.22 -0.49
C THR A 336 6.82 -13.15 0.41
N GLN A 337 6.64 -12.98 1.73
CA GLN A 337 7.75 -12.98 2.71
C GLN A 337 8.45 -14.34 2.79
N SER A 338 7.69 -15.43 2.75
CA SER A 338 8.26 -16.78 2.71
C SER A 338 9.05 -17.01 1.42
N GLN A 339 8.56 -16.52 0.29
CA GLN A 339 9.23 -16.63 -1.00
C GLN A 339 10.51 -15.78 -1.09
N THR A 340 10.54 -14.59 -0.48
CA THR A 340 11.78 -13.79 -0.37
C THR A 340 12.80 -14.50 0.50
N ALA A 341 12.40 -15.03 1.65
CA ALA A 341 13.31 -15.77 2.53
C ALA A 341 13.91 -17.00 1.83
N PHE A 342 13.10 -17.72 1.05
CA PHE A 342 13.58 -18.82 0.21
C PHE A 342 14.62 -18.34 -0.81
N SER A 343 14.30 -17.30 -1.58
CA SER A 343 15.21 -16.74 -2.60
C SER A 343 16.52 -16.22 -2.01
N ASP A 344 16.46 -15.56 -0.84
CA ASP A 344 17.63 -15.05 -0.13
C ASP A 344 18.52 -16.18 0.38
N SER A 345 17.93 -17.27 0.87
CA SER A 345 18.67 -18.45 1.34
C SER A 345 19.43 -19.14 0.21
N GLU A 346 18.80 -19.30 -0.96
CA GLU A 346 19.41 -19.86 -2.17
C GLU A 346 20.55 -18.96 -2.67
N TYR A 347 20.34 -17.65 -2.72
CA TYR A 347 21.36 -16.69 -3.13
C TYR A 347 22.56 -16.67 -2.18
N THR A 348 22.31 -16.72 -0.87
CA THR A 348 23.36 -16.81 0.15
C THR A 348 24.15 -18.11 0.03
N ALA A 349 23.49 -19.23 -0.26
CA ALA A 349 24.14 -20.51 -0.50
C ALA A 349 25.04 -20.47 -1.75
N ALA A 350 24.58 -19.85 -2.84
CA ALA A 350 25.38 -19.65 -4.04
C ALA A 350 26.63 -18.80 -3.76
N ILE A 351 26.48 -17.68 -3.05
CA ILE A 351 27.61 -16.84 -2.61
C ILE A 351 28.58 -17.64 -1.74
N ALA A 352 28.09 -18.46 -0.81
CA ALA A 352 28.96 -19.28 0.04
C ALA A 352 29.78 -20.30 -0.77
N ILE A 353 29.20 -20.88 -1.83
CA ILE A 353 29.91 -21.78 -2.75
C ILE A 353 30.99 -21.03 -3.53
N ASP A 354 30.69 -19.85 -4.06
CA ASP A 354 31.66 -19.06 -4.82
C ASP A 354 32.76 -18.49 -3.93
N THR A 355 32.42 -18.04 -2.73
CA THR A 355 33.39 -17.61 -1.69
C THR A 355 34.31 -18.76 -1.30
N LYS A 356 33.79 -19.99 -1.22
CA LYS A 356 34.61 -21.18 -0.97
C LYS A 356 35.59 -21.44 -2.12
N ARG A 357 35.17 -21.27 -3.38
CA ARG A 357 36.06 -21.40 -4.55
C ARG A 357 37.14 -20.34 -4.55
N ASP A 358 36.80 -19.09 -4.28
CA ASP A 358 37.75 -17.98 -4.18
C ASP A 358 38.76 -18.21 -3.03
N SER A 359 38.29 -18.70 -1.88
CA SER A 359 39.16 -19.09 -0.76
C SER A 359 40.16 -20.19 -1.14
N ILE A 360 39.76 -21.15 -1.97
CA ILE A 360 40.66 -22.19 -2.49
C ILE A 360 41.72 -21.59 -3.43
N ALA A 361 41.33 -20.67 -4.31
CA ALA A 361 42.25 -19.96 -5.18
C ALA A 361 43.27 -19.13 -4.36
N MET A 362 42.79 -18.35 -3.39
CA MET A 362 43.63 -17.56 -2.49
C MET A 362 44.61 -18.44 -1.70
N ARG A 363 44.15 -19.59 -1.20
CA ARG A 363 45.01 -20.58 -0.54
C ARG A 363 46.08 -21.12 -1.48
N THR A 364 45.75 -21.35 -2.75
CA THR A 364 46.69 -21.88 -3.76
C THR A 364 47.79 -20.86 -4.07
N ILE A 365 47.43 -19.59 -4.28
CA ILE A 365 48.40 -18.50 -4.49
C ILE A 365 49.33 -18.35 -3.28
N SER A 366 48.77 -18.43 -2.07
CA SER A 366 49.54 -18.36 -0.82
C SER A 366 50.55 -19.50 -0.70
N ILE A 367 50.13 -20.74 -1.02
CA ILE A 367 51.02 -21.91 -1.05
C ILE A 367 52.14 -21.71 -2.06
N LEU A 368 51.82 -21.20 -3.24
CA LEU A 368 52.80 -20.92 -4.29
C LEU A 368 53.84 -19.89 -3.83
N GLY A 369 53.40 -18.84 -3.13
CA GLY A 369 54.29 -17.85 -2.51
C GLY A 369 55.23 -18.44 -1.46
N ILE A 370 54.73 -19.34 -0.61
CA ILE A 370 55.55 -20.02 0.42
C ILE A 370 56.67 -20.86 -0.21
N ILE A 371 56.42 -21.45 -1.37
CA ILE A 371 57.39 -22.27 -2.11
C ILE A 371 58.40 -21.38 -2.85
N TYR A 372 57.95 -20.34 -3.55
CA TYR A 372 58.85 -19.52 -4.37
C TYR A 372 59.67 -18.50 -3.60
N LEU A 373 59.11 -17.86 -2.57
CA LEU A 373 59.77 -16.75 -1.85
C LEU A 373 61.18 -17.11 -1.32
N PRO A 374 61.39 -18.27 -0.65
CA PRO A 374 62.72 -18.61 -0.13
C PRO A 374 63.70 -18.94 -1.25
N GLY A 375 63.23 -19.61 -2.31
CA GLY A 375 64.04 -19.93 -3.48
C GLY A 375 64.48 -18.68 -4.24
N SER A 376 63.55 -17.75 -4.47
CA SER A 376 63.86 -16.46 -5.13
C SER A 376 64.79 -15.60 -4.29
N PHE A 377 64.61 -15.55 -2.96
CA PHE A 377 65.48 -14.79 -2.06
C PHE A 377 66.92 -15.29 -2.10
N VAL A 378 67.11 -16.61 -2.02
CA VAL A 378 68.43 -17.23 -2.15
C VAL A 378 69.00 -16.98 -3.56
N ALA A 379 68.19 -17.12 -4.62
CA ALA A 379 68.64 -16.83 -5.98
C ALA A 379 69.09 -15.37 -6.16
N THR A 380 68.38 -14.40 -5.58
CA THR A 380 68.78 -12.98 -5.63
C THR A 380 70.08 -12.71 -4.89
N LEU A 381 70.28 -13.34 -3.71
CA LEU A 381 71.52 -13.19 -2.94
C LEU A 381 72.73 -13.75 -3.70
N PHE A 382 72.59 -14.93 -4.30
CA PHE A 382 73.67 -15.52 -5.10
C PHE A 382 73.87 -14.82 -6.44
N SER A 383 72.81 -14.26 -7.07
CA SER A 383 72.92 -13.51 -8.33
C SER A 383 73.75 -12.23 -8.21
N MET A 384 73.87 -11.66 -7.01
CA MET A 384 74.69 -10.46 -6.79
C MET A 384 76.20 -10.76 -6.78
N ASP A 385 76.62 -12.01 -6.51
CA ASP A 385 78.02 -12.35 -6.24
C ASP A 385 78.60 -13.43 -7.19
N MET A 386 77.76 -14.24 -7.85
CA MET A 386 78.24 -15.44 -8.57
C MET A 386 78.62 -15.27 -10.06
N PHE A 387 78.23 -14.18 -10.74
CA PHE A 387 78.53 -13.97 -12.16
C PHE A 387 79.60 -12.88 -12.36
N GLN A 388 80.87 -13.26 -12.41
CA GLN A 388 81.90 -12.43 -13.04
C GLN A 388 81.90 -12.70 -14.55
N TRP A 389 81.32 -11.79 -15.33
CA TRP A 389 81.46 -11.80 -16.79
C TRP A 389 82.91 -11.42 -17.13
N GLY A 390 83.75 -12.44 -17.35
CA GLY A 390 85.13 -12.25 -17.81
C GLY A 390 85.15 -11.58 -19.19
N ASP A 391 86.18 -10.78 -19.42
CA ASP A 391 86.41 -9.95 -20.61
C ASP A 391 86.29 -10.74 -21.94
N GLN A 392 86.00 -10.03 -23.04
CA GLN A 392 85.45 -10.50 -24.36
C GLN A 392 86.17 -11.65 -25.12
N SER A 393 87.10 -12.40 -24.52
CA SER A 393 87.92 -13.42 -25.21
C SER A 393 87.88 -14.84 -24.60
N SER A 394 87.02 -15.13 -23.62
CA SER A 394 86.89 -16.48 -23.03
C SER A 394 85.45 -17.00 -23.01
N PRO A 395 85.23 -18.32 -23.23
CA PRO A 395 83.88 -18.89 -23.15
C PRO A 395 83.33 -18.71 -21.72
N PRO A 396 82.04 -18.40 -21.55
CA PRO A 396 81.45 -18.19 -20.23
C PRO A 396 81.65 -19.45 -19.37
N LYS A 397 82.47 -19.36 -18.32
CA LYS A 397 82.70 -20.46 -17.37
C LYS A 397 81.69 -20.35 -16.24
N ALA A 398 80.80 -21.34 -16.14
CA ALA A 398 79.94 -21.50 -14.98
C ALA A 398 80.80 -21.71 -13.72
N SER A 399 80.54 -20.94 -12.66
CA SER A 399 81.27 -21.04 -11.39
C SER A 399 81.04 -22.40 -10.70
N PRO A 400 82.07 -23.03 -10.10
CA PRO A 400 81.95 -24.32 -9.41
C PRO A 400 81.09 -24.28 -8.14
N PHE A 401 80.64 -23.11 -7.67
CA PHE A 401 79.83 -22.94 -6.46
C PHE A 401 78.32 -23.12 -6.65
N LEU A 402 77.86 -23.49 -7.86
CA LEU A 402 76.44 -23.75 -8.15
C LEU A 402 75.79 -24.80 -7.21
N TRP A 403 76.56 -25.72 -6.64
CA TRP A 403 76.05 -26.71 -5.69
C TRP A 403 75.64 -26.10 -4.34
N VAL A 404 76.26 -24.98 -3.93
CA VAL A 404 75.96 -24.28 -2.67
C VAL A 404 74.56 -23.66 -2.70
N TYR A 405 74.12 -23.18 -3.86
CA TYR A 405 72.74 -22.71 -4.06
C TYR A 405 71.72 -23.80 -3.69
N TRP A 406 71.88 -25.02 -4.22
CA TRP A 406 70.99 -26.14 -3.91
C TRP A 406 71.09 -26.58 -2.45
N ALA A 407 72.29 -26.53 -1.87
CA ALA A 407 72.52 -26.87 -0.46
C ALA A 407 71.82 -25.92 0.53
N VAL A 408 71.57 -24.67 0.15
CA VAL A 408 70.90 -23.66 1.01
C VAL A 408 69.42 -23.49 0.65
N ALA A 409 69.06 -23.47 -0.63
CA ALA A 409 67.70 -23.23 -1.09
C ALA A 409 66.74 -24.37 -0.71
N LEU A 410 67.16 -25.64 -0.84
CA LEU A 410 66.34 -26.80 -0.50
C LEU A 410 65.96 -26.89 0.99
N PRO A 411 66.88 -26.78 1.97
CA PRO A 411 66.50 -26.84 3.38
C PRO A 411 65.66 -25.63 3.80
N LEU A 412 65.91 -24.44 3.23
CA LEU A 412 65.13 -23.25 3.56
C LEU A 412 63.69 -23.36 3.05
N THR A 413 63.49 -23.83 1.82
CA THR A 413 62.13 -24.09 1.28
C THR A 413 61.42 -25.21 2.03
N LEU A 414 62.14 -26.26 2.44
CA LEU A 414 61.57 -27.33 3.27
C LEU A 414 61.15 -26.79 4.65
N ALA A 415 61.96 -25.94 5.27
CA ALA A 415 61.65 -25.34 6.57
C ALA A 415 60.40 -24.46 6.52
N THR A 416 60.24 -23.60 5.50
CA THR A 416 59.05 -22.75 5.36
C THR A 416 57.77 -23.55 5.12
N VAL A 417 57.85 -24.59 4.29
CA VAL A 417 56.72 -25.51 4.04
C VAL A 417 56.32 -26.27 5.31
N LEU A 418 57.30 -26.79 6.07
CA LEU A 418 57.04 -27.48 7.33
C LEU A 418 56.38 -26.56 8.36
N ILE A 419 56.90 -25.33 8.54
CA ILE A 419 56.33 -24.34 9.47
C ILE A 419 54.86 -24.06 9.10
N TRP A 420 54.56 -23.82 7.83
CA TRP A 420 53.19 -23.59 7.38
C TRP A 420 52.30 -24.82 7.60
N PHE A 421 52.78 -26.03 7.27
CA PHE A 421 52.02 -27.26 7.45
C PHE A 421 51.65 -27.49 8.92
N PHE A 422 52.61 -27.30 9.84
CA PHE A 422 52.35 -27.40 11.28
C PHE A 422 51.38 -26.32 11.77
N TRP A 423 51.49 -25.08 11.26
CA TRP A 423 50.59 -23.99 11.62
C TRP A 423 49.14 -24.26 11.19
N VAL A 424 48.93 -24.63 9.93
CA VAL A 424 47.60 -24.98 9.39
C VAL A 424 47.01 -26.20 10.11
N ARG A 425 47.82 -27.23 10.39
CA ARG A 425 47.37 -28.42 11.11
C ARG A 425 46.94 -28.09 12.54
N ARG A 426 47.65 -27.19 13.23
CA ARG A 426 47.31 -26.72 14.57
C ARG A 426 46.01 -25.90 14.58
N GLU A 427 45.82 -25.03 13.59
CA GLU A 427 44.61 -24.21 13.48
C GLU A 427 43.36 -25.05 13.17
N ASN A 428 43.46 -25.99 12.24
CA ASN A 428 42.34 -26.90 11.91
C ASN A 428 41.90 -27.78 13.10
N TYR A 429 42.85 -28.20 13.95
CA TYR A 429 42.55 -28.96 15.16
C TYR A 429 41.81 -28.10 16.20
N ASN A 430 42.21 -26.84 16.37
CA ASN A 430 41.57 -25.92 17.31
C ASN A 430 40.16 -25.50 16.86
N SER A 431 39.95 -25.28 15.55
CA SER A 431 38.63 -24.96 14.99
C SER A 431 37.61 -26.10 15.15
N SER A 432 38.06 -27.35 15.01
CA SER A 432 37.22 -28.54 15.20
C SER A 432 36.73 -28.70 16.66
N LYS A 433 37.56 -28.32 17.63
CA LYS A 433 37.18 -28.31 19.05
C LYS A 433 36.15 -27.22 19.37
N ARG A 434 36.23 -26.06 18.73
CA ARG A 434 35.27 -24.96 18.92
C ARG A 434 33.88 -25.29 18.35
N LEU A 435 33.82 -25.92 17.18
CA LEU A 435 32.56 -26.36 16.56
C LEU A 435 31.87 -27.48 17.35
N THR A 436 32.64 -28.40 17.93
CA THR A 436 32.10 -29.45 18.80
C THR A 436 31.63 -28.90 20.15
N LEU A 437 32.30 -27.89 20.71
CA LEU A 437 31.85 -27.23 21.94
C LEU A 437 30.51 -26.50 21.74
N HIS A 438 30.34 -25.74 20.66
CA HIS A 438 29.09 -25.03 20.36
C HIS A 438 27.89 -25.97 20.14
N ARG A 439 28.12 -27.14 19.53
CA ARG A 439 27.07 -28.17 19.36
C ARG A 439 26.65 -28.80 20.69
N VAL A 440 27.55 -28.83 21.68
CA VAL A 440 27.27 -29.37 23.03
C VAL A 440 26.59 -28.33 23.92
N THR A 441 26.79 -27.03 23.68
CA THR A 441 26.19 -25.94 24.47
C THR A 441 24.86 -25.40 23.92
N ALA A 442 24.40 -25.86 22.74
CA ALA A 442 23.03 -25.56 22.30
C ALA A 442 22.04 -26.29 23.24
N PRO A 443 21.19 -25.58 24.02
CA PRO A 443 20.31 -26.22 24.98
C PRO A 443 19.31 -27.12 24.24
N LYS A 444 19.19 -28.36 24.71
CA LYS A 444 18.29 -29.38 24.16
C LYS A 444 16.80 -29.11 24.45
N ASP A 445 16.48 -27.96 25.03
CA ASP A 445 15.16 -27.62 25.56
C ASP A 445 14.21 -27.04 24.50
N ASP A 446 14.73 -26.41 23.43
CA ASP A 446 13.89 -25.82 22.37
C ASP A 446 13.26 -26.88 21.44
N ALA A 447 13.88 -28.05 21.32
CA ALA A 447 13.36 -29.13 20.47
C ALA A 447 12.18 -29.89 21.10
N ARG A 448 12.01 -29.83 22.43
CA ARG A 448 10.85 -30.41 23.13
C ARG A 448 9.69 -29.42 23.26
N ALA A 449 9.96 -28.11 23.35
CA ALA A 449 8.92 -27.09 23.38
C ALA A 449 8.15 -26.94 22.05
N ALA A 450 8.82 -27.15 20.91
CA ALA A 450 8.19 -27.08 19.59
C ALA A 450 7.27 -28.26 19.24
N ALA A 451 7.45 -29.42 19.90
CA ALA A 451 6.69 -30.64 19.60
C ALA A 451 5.42 -30.83 20.44
N SER A 452 5.25 -30.08 21.54
CA SER A 452 4.08 -30.19 22.44
C SER A 452 3.14 -28.97 22.42
N GLY A 453 3.35 -28.01 21.52
CA GLY A 453 2.55 -26.79 21.40
C GLY A 453 1.23 -26.96 20.64
N VAL A 454 0.40 -27.93 21.01
CA VAL A 454 -1.04 -27.86 20.70
C VAL A 454 -1.61 -26.75 21.58
N PHE A 455 -1.71 -25.54 21.03
CA PHE A 455 -2.29 -24.38 21.72
C PHE A 455 -3.79 -24.61 21.92
N ARG A 456 -4.12 -25.15 23.10
CA ARG A 456 -5.47 -25.28 23.63
C ARG A 456 -5.96 -23.87 23.99
N PHE A 457 -6.92 -23.35 23.23
CA PHE A 457 -7.69 -22.15 23.60
C PHE A 457 -8.33 -22.38 24.98
N LYS A 458 -8.01 -21.53 25.97
CA LYS A 458 -8.81 -21.36 27.18
C LYS A 458 -9.65 -20.09 27.02
N PRO A 459 -10.99 -20.16 27.10
CA PRO A 459 -11.86 -19.00 27.00
C PRO A 459 -12.00 -18.30 28.34
N GLY A 460 -12.05 -16.97 28.31
CA GLY A 460 -12.76 -16.14 29.28
C GLY A 460 -12.08 -15.91 30.63
N GLU A 461 -11.58 -14.69 30.84
CA GLU A 461 -11.75 -14.00 32.12
C GLU A 461 -11.81 -12.49 31.88
N ARG A 462 -12.88 -11.89 32.42
CA ARG A 462 -13.18 -10.46 32.41
C ARG A 462 -12.49 -9.76 33.60
N MET A 463 -12.55 -8.43 33.53
CA MET A 463 -12.42 -7.42 34.61
C MET A 463 -10.97 -6.99 34.87
N VAL A 464 -10.64 -5.70 34.98
CA VAL A 464 -11.39 -4.49 35.41
C VAL A 464 -11.05 -3.31 34.52
#